data_AF-A0A0E3SHT3-F1
#
_entry.id   AF-A0A0E3SHT3-F1
#
_cell.length_a   1.000
_cell.length_b   1.000
_cell.length_c   1.000
_cell.angle_alpha   90.00
_cell.angle_beta   90.00
_cell.angle_gamma   90.00
#
_symmetry.space_group_name_H-M   'P 1'
#
loop_
_entity.id
_entity.type
_entity.pdbx_description
1 polymer ?
#
loop_
_entity_poly.entity_id
_entity_poly.type
_entity_poly.pdbx_seq_one_letter_code
_entity_poly.pdbx_strand_id
1 'polypeptide(L)'
;MNRKINRKSRFCAAVVFFIALFLLANLTYGSENEDDWDNLTVTLGPENSIVSKDGYSLETLKFDGYGMVLIQVLKDDIVLGDIVLENNSSNWYYMDNKNIRLKAYNITDQRTLPMFGSLFSPKAEITFETQRNIEENVILELDLEADKDEYFLGDEVIVDMDLRNTGLVKAKEIKLELDSDGLLVREGCPEKITLNKGSKKSCELRFKFPEKVKENYSIKVNVNWKDSSGEHFLSETEEIEVVEPLKIYKNTGSEGFSGSPVYVTLSVKNIQDRAVNVRLLDLLPATFSMINNTSSESKCLDLDSSSCLSWEFVLSPEEKKTFSYSILSEQPGAHRVPQAHAYSNLCGQPYTESSDSEDIITIYETISYSPYSNHTLTEVTLESGSDLSAYLDSNGYALLDILVENNALDASIFIPKGTRLLDSQKEPLKAISIAEADQPLLPGTLYLAGKYYYRLEPEGAEFDSDVRLSMGLNDSIEGNFPSIYLSEDNSTWTMVDSTLSENENRISARITNFSVYAALAQPPAAVELYVDLVSS
;
A
#
# COMPACT_ATOMS: atom_id res chain seq x y z
N MET A 1 -67.07 39.44 65.76
CA MET A 1 -65.75 40.10 65.63
C MET A 1 -64.85 39.20 64.79
N ASN A 2 -64.77 39.42 63.47
CA ASN A 2 -63.89 38.64 62.60
C ASN A 2 -63.25 39.59 61.59
N ARG A 3 -61.97 39.93 61.82
CA ARG A 3 -61.22 40.91 61.02
C ARG A 3 -60.72 40.22 59.75
N LYS A 4 -61.28 40.60 58.61
CA LYS A 4 -60.73 40.30 57.27
C LYS A 4 -59.35 40.93 57.14
N ILE A 5 -58.29 40.13 57.28
CA ILE A 5 -56.93 40.52 56.93
C ILE A 5 -56.75 40.38 55.41
N ASN A 6 -56.32 41.47 54.80
CA ASN A 6 -56.30 41.74 53.37
C ASN A 6 -55.28 40.85 52.63
N ARG A 7 -55.70 40.23 51.52
CA ARG A 7 -54.92 39.25 50.72
C ARG A 7 -53.58 39.82 50.19
N LYS A 8 -53.49 41.16 50.03
CA LYS A 8 -52.23 41.86 49.65
C LYS A 8 -51.15 41.83 50.74
N SER A 9 -51.52 41.79 52.02
CA SER A 9 -50.56 41.74 53.14
C SER A 9 -49.83 40.39 53.22
N ARG A 10 -50.49 39.28 52.84
CA ARG A 10 -49.86 37.95 52.81
C ARG A 10 -48.86 37.78 51.66
N PHE A 11 -49.09 38.45 50.53
CA PHE A 11 -48.17 38.39 49.39
C PHE A 11 -46.90 39.22 49.64
N CYS A 12 -47.03 40.42 50.19
CA CYS A 12 -45.85 41.22 50.59
C CYS A 12 -45.05 40.54 51.70
N ALA A 13 -45.70 39.93 52.70
CA ALA A 13 -45.00 39.22 53.75
C ALA A 13 -44.23 38.00 53.21
N ALA A 14 -44.80 37.25 52.27
CA ALA A 14 -44.15 36.10 51.64
C ALA A 14 -42.95 36.51 50.77
N VAL A 15 -43.07 37.61 50.00
CA VAL A 15 -41.99 38.12 49.16
C VAL A 15 -40.84 38.68 50.00
N VAL A 16 -41.13 39.41 51.10
CA VAL A 16 -40.11 39.90 52.03
C VAL A 16 -39.42 38.73 52.75
N PHE A 17 -40.15 37.68 53.12
CA PHE A 17 -39.56 36.48 53.72
C PHE A 17 -38.67 35.72 52.73
N PHE A 18 -39.05 35.65 51.45
CA PHE A 18 -38.21 35.05 50.40
C PHE A 18 -36.95 35.87 50.10
N ILE A 19 -37.04 37.21 50.06
CA ILE A 19 -35.86 38.07 49.87
C ILE A 19 -34.93 37.99 51.09
N ALA A 20 -35.48 37.92 52.31
CA ALA A 20 -34.69 37.71 53.52
C ALA A 20 -34.00 36.33 53.53
N LEU A 21 -34.68 35.27 53.10
CA LEU A 21 -34.10 33.93 52.94
C LEU A 21 -33.04 33.87 51.83
N PHE A 22 -33.22 34.62 50.73
CA PHE A 22 -32.25 34.70 49.65
C PHE A 22 -31.01 35.53 50.05
N LEU A 23 -31.18 36.56 50.89
CA LEU A 23 -30.07 37.32 51.46
C LEU A 23 -29.35 36.55 52.58
N LEU A 24 -30.06 35.69 53.33
CA LEU A 24 -29.46 34.79 54.34
C LEU A 24 -28.78 33.57 53.70
N ALA A 25 -29.25 33.08 52.56
CA ALA A 25 -28.57 32.01 51.80
C ALA A 25 -27.31 32.51 51.08
N ASN A 26 -27.19 33.82 50.80
CA ASN A 26 -25.95 34.44 50.32
C ASN A 26 -25.01 34.90 51.46
N LEU A 27 -25.35 34.59 52.72
CA LEU A 27 -24.48 34.75 53.89
C LEU A 27 -23.90 33.42 54.37
N THR A 28 -23.91 32.38 53.53
CA THR A 28 -22.94 31.31 53.69
C THR A 28 -21.57 31.94 53.42
N TYR A 29 -20.81 32.14 54.49
CA TYR A 29 -19.34 32.18 54.43
C TYR A 29 -18.92 31.13 53.39
N GLY A 30 -18.16 31.55 52.38
CA GLY A 30 -17.54 30.61 51.46
C GLY A 30 -16.89 29.54 52.31
N SER A 31 -17.28 28.27 52.10
CA SER A 31 -16.40 27.18 52.48
C SER A 31 -15.16 27.37 51.64
N GLU A 32 -14.16 28.07 52.19
CA GLU A 32 -12.83 28.14 51.62
C GLU A 32 -12.40 26.70 51.31
N ASN A 33 -12.06 26.45 50.04
CA ASN A 33 -11.65 25.13 49.60
C ASN A 33 -10.48 24.65 50.48
N GLU A 34 -10.62 23.49 51.12
CA GLU A 34 -9.52 22.86 51.86
C GLU A 34 -8.29 22.59 50.96
N ASP A 35 -8.47 22.58 49.64
CA ASP A 35 -7.42 22.37 48.62
C ASP A 35 -6.46 23.56 48.39
N ASP A 36 -6.77 24.75 48.93
CA ASP A 36 -5.98 25.99 48.70
C ASP A 36 -4.84 26.21 49.73
N TRP A 37 -4.76 25.34 50.73
CA TRP A 37 -3.87 25.47 51.89
C TRP A 37 -2.91 24.30 51.99
N ASP A 38 -1.64 24.58 52.25
CA ASP A 38 -0.67 23.54 52.56
C ASP A 38 -0.53 23.40 54.08
N ASN A 39 -0.78 22.20 54.61
CA ASN A 39 -0.85 21.99 56.06
C ASN A 39 0.45 21.41 56.64
N LEU A 40 0.72 21.74 57.90
CA LEU A 40 1.80 21.15 58.69
C LEU A 40 1.36 21.10 60.15
N THR A 41 1.28 19.89 60.72
CA THR A 41 1.03 19.71 62.15
C THR A 41 2.33 19.46 62.87
N VAL A 42 2.59 20.25 63.90
CA VAL A 42 3.86 20.30 64.64
C VAL A 42 3.61 20.29 66.13
N THR A 43 4.53 19.69 66.88
CA THR A 43 4.50 19.70 68.34
C THR A 43 5.61 20.58 68.87
N LEU A 44 5.24 21.76 69.37
CA LEU A 44 6.19 22.73 69.93
C LEU A 44 6.28 22.59 71.45
N GLY A 45 7.48 22.82 71.99
CA GLY A 45 7.75 22.80 73.43
C GLY A 45 9.11 23.42 73.73
N PRO A 46 9.55 23.46 75.01
CA PRO A 46 10.80 24.13 75.40
C PRO A 46 12.07 23.64 74.67
N GLU A 47 12.09 22.37 74.23
CA GLU A 47 13.23 21.78 73.51
C GLU A 47 13.15 22.00 72.00
N ASN A 48 11.94 22.24 71.46
CA ASN A 48 11.65 22.48 70.04
C ASN A 48 10.73 23.70 69.96
N SER A 49 11.26 24.87 70.33
CA SER A 49 10.47 26.09 70.46
C SER A 49 10.15 26.74 69.13
N ILE A 50 10.91 26.43 68.07
CA ILE A 50 10.79 27.07 66.76
C ILE A 50 10.54 26.02 65.68
N VAL A 51 9.62 26.31 64.77
CA VAL A 51 9.45 25.61 63.50
C VAL A 51 9.35 26.61 62.36
N SER A 52 9.82 26.23 61.16
CA SER A 52 9.71 27.08 59.97
C SER A 52 9.07 26.32 58.81
N LYS A 53 8.25 27.01 58.03
CA LYS A 53 7.61 26.53 56.79
C LYS A 53 7.34 27.70 55.86
N ASP A 54 7.66 27.55 54.57
CA ASP A 54 7.39 28.50 53.47
C ASP A 54 7.75 29.98 53.77
N GLY A 55 8.90 30.21 54.39
CA GLY A 55 9.38 31.56 54.75
C GLY A 55 8.79 32.12 56.06
N TYR A 56 7.88 31.39 56.71
CA TYR A 56 7.34 31.74 58.02
C TYR A 56 7.95 30.88 59.13
N SER A 57 8.08 31.45 60.33
CA SER A 57 8.52 30.73 61.53
C SER A 57 7.57 30.95 62.69
N LEU A 58 7.31 29.89 63.44
CA LEU A 58 6.53 29.93 64.68
C LEU A 58 7.46 29.68 65.86
N GLU A 59 7.53 30.62 66.78
CA GLU A 59 8.29 30.50 68.02
C GLU A 59 7.37 30.45 69.23
N THR A 60 7.55 29.45 70.09
CA THR A 60 6.81 29.32 71.34
C THR A 60 7.44 30.18 72.42
N LEU A 61 6.73 31.23 72.84
CA LEU A 61 7.22 32.15 73.85
C LEU A 61 6.87 31.67 75.27
N LYS A 62 5.62 31.25 75.49
CA LYS A 62 5.14 30.99 76.84
C LYS A 62 3.91 30.08 76.88
N PHE A 63 3.86 29.21 77.88
CA PHE A 63 2.64 28.49 78.28
C PHE A 63 2.04 29.15 79.53
N ASP A 64 0.72 29.31 79.56
CA ASP A 64 0.02 29.96 80.68
C ASP A 64 -0.26 29.03 81.87
N GLY A 65 -0.20 27.72 81.64
CA GLY A 65 -0.52 26.68 82.60
C GLY A 65 -2.02 26.40 82.79
N TYR A 66 -2.88 26.88 81.89
CA TYR A 66 -4.33 26.63 81.86
C TYR A 66 -4.81 26.15 80.49
N GLY A 67 -3.89 25.74 79.61
CA GLY A 67 -4.20 25.23 78.27
C GLY A 67 -4.14 26.30 77.19
N MET A 68 -3.32 27.34 77.37
CA MET A 68 -3.02 28.31 76.32
C MET A 68 -1.51 28.41 76.08
N VAL A 69 -1.15 28.70 74.82
CA VAL A 69 0.23 28.92 74.39
C VAL A 69 0.33 30.23 73.62
N LEU A 70 1.35 31.04 73.95
CA LEU A 70 1.70 32.25 73.22
C LEU A 70 2.75 31.90 72.16
N ILE A 71 2.39 32.11 70.90
CA ILE A 71 3.23 31.86 69.73
C ILE A 71 3.56 33.20 69.06
N GLN A 72 4.83 33.44 68.81
CA GLN A 72 5.29 34.52 67.95
C GLN A 72 5.42 34.01 66.52
N VAL A 73 4.90 34.78 65.56
CA VAL A 73 4.99 34.46 64.14
C VAL A 73 5.97 35.42 63.47
N LEU A 74 6.94 34.86 62.76
CA LEU A 74 7.93 35.59 61.97
C LEU A 74 7.75 35.27 60.49
N LYS A 75 8.15 36.20 59.63
CA LYS A 75 8.30 36.03 58.17
C LYS A 75 9.67 36.55 57.78
N ASP A 76 10.52 35.69 57.22
CA ASP A 76 11.91 36.01 56.87
C ASP A 76 12.66 36.72 58.01
N ASP A 77 12.57 36.17 59.23
CA ASP A 77 13.11 36.70 60.49
C ASP A 77 12.51 38.04 61.00
N ILE A 78 11.47 38.56 60.35
CA ILE A 78 10.73 39.76 60.79
C ILE A 78 9.50 39.34 61.58
N VAL A 79 9.35 39.85 62.82
CA VAL A 79 8.18 39.58 63.67
C VAL A 79 6.92 40.19 63.06
N LEU A 80 5.96 39.32 62.70
CA LEU A 80 4.62 39.71 62.24
C LEU A 80 3.69 40.03 63.41
N GLY A 81 3.87 39.33 64.54
CA GLY A 81 3.08 39.52 65.77
C GLY A 81 2.97 38.24 66.61
N ASP A 82 2.27 38.36 67.74
CA ASP A 82 2.08 37.28 68.70
C ASP A 82 0.61 36.83 68.75
N ILE A 83 0.35 35.53 68.84
CA ILE A 83 -0.98 34.92 68.96
C ILE A 83 -1.07 34.05 70.21
N VAL A 84 -2.18 34.15 70.92
CA VAL A 84 -2.55 33.19 71.97
C VAL A 84 -3.44 32.12 71.36
N LEU A 85 -2.99 30.86 71.41
CA LEU A 85 -3.75 29.70 70.96
C LEU A 85 -4.30 28.95 72.17
N GLU A 86 -5.58 28.60 72.11
CA GLU A 86 -6.30 27.86 73.15
C GLU A 86 -6.37 26.36 72.82
N ASN A 87 -6.29 25.52 73.84
CA ASN A 87 -6.35 24.07 73.72
C ASN A 87 -7.69 23.61 73.12
N ASN A 88 -7.65 22.73 72.12
CA ASN A 88 -8.82 22.23 71.39
C ASN A 88 -9.73 23.33 70.81
N SER A 89 -9.16 24.48 70.43
CA SER A 89 -9.95 25.54 69.80
C SER A 89 -10.44 25.09 68.41
N SER A 90 -11.73 25.29 68.14
CA SER A 90 -12.31 25.08 66.81
C SER A 90 -12.06 26.25 65.85
N ASN A 91 -11.56 27.39 66.36
CA ASN A 91 -11.38 28.60 65.58
C ASN A 91 -9.95 28.71 65.03
N TRP A 92 -9.85 29.12 63.77
CA TRP A 92 -8.58 29.47 63.13
C TRP A 92 -8.19 30.91 63.46
N TYR A 93 -6.92 31.13 63.75
CA TYR A 93 -6.31 32.45 63.85
C TYR A 93 -5.61 32.79 62.54
N TYR A 94 -5.96 33.92 61.93
CA TYR A 94 -5.42 34.36 60.65
C TYR A 94 -4.42 35.50 60.84
N MET A 95 -3.30 35.45 60.10
CA MET A 95 -2.28 36.50 60.07
C MET A 95 -1.78 36.75 58.65
N ASP A 96 -0.96 37.79 58.48
CA ASP A 96 -0.38 38.22 57.19
C ASP A 96 -1.44 38.34 56.08
N ASN A 97 -2.46 39.19 56.28
CA ASN A 97 -3.57 39.37 55.33
C ASN A 97 -4.31 38.08 54.93
N LYS A 98 -4.36 37.09 55.84
CA LYS A 98 -4.92 35.74 55.61
C LYS A 98 -4.08 34.85 54.70
N ASN A 99 -2.78 35.10 54.58
CA ASN A 99 -1.86 34.16 53.92
C ASN A 99 -1.47 32.98 54.84
N ILE A 100 -1.71 33.11 56.15
CA ILE A 100 -1.46 32.05 57.12
C ILE A 100 -2.63 31.87 58.08
N ARG A 101 -2.85 30.62 58.50
CA ARG A 101 -3.79 30.28 59.58
C ARG A 101 -3.25 29.22 60.55
N LEU A 102 -3.61 29.38 61.83
CA LEU A 102 -3.06 28.62 62.95
C LEU A 102 -4.17 28.18 63.91
N LYS A 103 -4.08 26.95 64.44
CA LYS A 103 -4.85 26.53 65.62
C LYS A 103 -4.10 25.46 66.42
N ALA A 104 -4.42 25.35 67.70
CA ALA A 104 -3.85 24.34 68.59
C ALA A 104 -4.91 23.31 68.99
N TYR A 105 -4.50 22.04 69.05
CA TYR A 105 -5.38 20.93 69.39
C TYR A 105 -5.04 20.32 70.75
N ASN A 106 -3.76 20.11 71.05
CA ASN A 106 -3.35 19.41 72.25
C ASN A 106 -2.24 20.18 72.97
N ILE A 107 -2.63 21.04 73.91
CA ILE A 107 -1.72 21.79 74.78
C ILE A 107 -1.66 21.08 76.12
N THR A 108 -0.51 20.47 76.42
CA THR A 108 -0.23 19.76 77.68
C THR A 108 0.42 20.71 78.69
N ASP A 109 -0.14 20.76 79.90
CA ASP A 109 0.35 21.58 81.01
C ASP A 109 1.06 20.74 82.10
N GLN A 110 2.03 21.37 82.76
CA GLN A 110 2.74 20.86 83.94
C GLN A 110 1.87 20.70 85.19
N ARG A 111 0.76 21.44 85.39
CA ARG A 111 -0.03 21.38 86.63
C ARG A 111 -1.13 20.32 86.63
N THR A 112 -1.55 19.82 85.46
CA THR A 112 -2.51 18.71 85.34
C THR A 112 -1.89 17.32 85.45
N LEU A 113 -0.57 17.22 85.66
CA LEU A 113 0.11 15.95 85.84
C LEU A 113 0.00 15.51 87.32
N PRO A 114 -0.33 14.23 87.60
CA PRO A 114 -0.51 13.75 88.97
C PRO A 114 0.73 14.03 89.81
N MET A 115 0.48 14.35 91.09
CA MET A 115 1.36 14.92 92.13
C MET A 115 2.68 14.15 92.43
N PHE A 116 3.05 13.16 91.61
CA PHE A 116 4.33 12.46 91.68
C PHE A 116 4.94 12.31 90.28
N GLY A 117 5.98 13.10 90.00
CA GLY A 117 7.05 12.70 89.07
C GLY A 117 6.79 12.77 87.57
N SER A 118 6.12 13.80 87.05
CA SER A 118 6.14 14.04 85.60
C SER A 118 7.34 14.90 85.20
N LEU A 119 8.33 14.26 84.55
CA LEU A 119 9.51 14.87 83.91
C LEU A 119 9.19 15.53 82.55
N PHE A 120 7.91 15.75 82.22
CA PHE A 120 7.52 16.16 80.88
C PHE A 120 7.37 17.68 80.76
N SER A 121 8.19 18.28 79.90
CA SER A 121 8.07 19.68 79.45
C SER A 121 6.73 19.92 78.76
N PRO A 122 6.09 21.10 78.92
CA PRO A 122 4.83 21.42 78.27
C PRO A 122 4.98 21.38 76.75
N LYS A 123 3.94 20.90 76.06
CA LYS A 123 3.93 20.79 74.59
C LYS A 123 2.60 21.24 74.01
N ALA A 124 2.64 21.90 72.86
CA ALA A 124 1.47 22.29 72.08
C ALA A 124 1.53 21.65 70.68
N GLU A 125 0.52 20.87 70.34
CA GLU A 125 0.29 20.43 68.96
C GLU A 125 -0.48 21.51 68.20
N ILE A 126 0.17 22.09 67.21
CA ILE A 126 -0.32 23.22 66.41
C ILE A 126 -0.40 22.79 64.95
N THR A 127 -1.53 23.03 64.30
CA THR A 127 -1.62 22.96 62.85
C THR A 127 -1.39 24.35 62.27
N PHE A 128 -0.38 24.42 61.42
CA PHE A 128 0.05 25.59 60.70
C PHE A 128 -0.23 25.41 59.21
N GLU A 129 -0.98 26.33 58.62
CA GLU A 129 -1.30 26.29 57.21
C GLU A 129 -0.90 27.59 56.52
N THR A 130 -0.24 27.45 55.38
CA THR A 130 0.22 28.52 54.49
C THR A 130 -0.60 28.46 53.20
N GLN A 131 -1.01 29.62 52.69
CA GLN A 131 -1.73 29.70 51.43
C GLN A 131 -0.78 29.36 50.27
N ARG A 132 -1.18 28.46 49.37
CA ARG A 132 -0.36 28.09 48.22
C ARG A 132 -0.16 29.30 47.30
N ASN A 133 1.09 29.74 47.13
CA ASN A 133 1.46 30.77 46.16
C ASN A 133 1.57 30.12 44.77
N ILE A 134 0.42 29.83 44.16
CA ILE A 134 0.38 29.32 42.79
C ILE A 134 0.60 30.55 41.90
N GLU A 135 1.74 30.64 41.20
CA GLU A 135 1.85 31.56 40.07
C GLU A 135 0.67 31.27 39.14
N GLU A 136 -0.22 32.26 38.98
CA GLU A 136 -1.52 32.15 38.30
C GLU A 136 -1.37 32.05 36.76
N ASN A 137 -0.39 31.29 36.28
CA ASN A 137 -0.07 31.21 34.87
C ASN A 137 -0.97 30.17 34.20
N VAL A 138 -1.60 30.57 33.11
CA VAL A 138 -2.36 29.68 32.23
C VAL A 138 -1.37 28.89 31.38
N ILE A 139 -1.43 27.56 31.42
CA ILE A 139 -0.61 26.68 30.59
C ILE A 139 -1.55 25.92 29.65
N LEU A 140 -1.39 26.16 28.35
CA LEU A 140 -2.16 25.50 27.30
C LEU A 140 -1.23 24.61 26.46
N GLU A 141 -1.79 23.46 26.05
CA GLU A 141 -1.19 22.53 25.10
C GLU A 141 -2.17 22.33 23.94
N LEU A 142 -1.65 22.33 22.72
CA LEU A 142 -2.41 22.14 21.48
C LEU A 142 -1.86 20.90 20.79
N ASP A 143 -2.77 20.08 20.31
CA ASP A 143 -2.48 18.87 19.55
C ASP A 143 -3.33 18.91 18.26
N LEU A 144 -2.72 18.56 17.14
CA LEU A 144 -3.35 18.45 15.83
C LEU A 144 -3.00 17.08 15.26
N GLU A 145 -3.99 16.37 14.73
CA GLU A 145 -3.78 15.06 14.11
C GLU A 145 -4.73 14.92 12.92
N ALA A 146 -4.17 14.61 11.75
CA ALA A 146 -4.94 14.30 10.56
C ALA A 146 -5.55 12.88 10.65
N ASP A 147 -6.74 12.65 10.09
CA ASP A 147 -7.39 11.32 10.15
C ASP A 147 -6.75 10.28 9.22
N LYS A 148 -5.92 10.74 8.27
CA LYS A 148 -5.17 9.93 7.30
C LYS A 148 -3.81 10.56 7.00
N ASP A 149 -2.88 9.71 6.58
CA ASP A 149 -1.55 10.10 6.09
C ASP A 149 -1.63 10.78 4.71
N GLU A 150 -2.43 10.22 3.79
CA GLU A 150 -2.58 10.72 2.41
C GLU A 150 -4.06 10.80 2.01
N TYR A 151 -4.39 11.76 1.14
CA TYR A 151 -5.77 12.03 0.71
C TYR A 151 -5.94 11.97 -0.81
N PHE A 152 -7.07 11.40 -1.25
CA PHE A 152 -7.56 11.59 -2.61
C PHE A 152 -8.24 12.95 -2.74
N LEU A 153 -8.26 13.53 -3.94
CA LEU A 153 -8.83 14.87 -4.10
C LEU A 153 -10.35 14.97 -3.87
N GLY A 154 -11.10 13.87 -3.96
CA GLY A 154 -12.51 13.85 -3.57
C GLY A 154 -12.74 13.57 -2.09
N ASP A 155 -11.68 13.26 -1.33
CA ASP A 155 -11.79 13.09 0.11
C ASP A 155 -12.13 14.40 0.81
N GLU A 156 -12.80 14.24 1.96
CA GLU A 156 -12.88 15.30 2.97
C GLU A 156 -11.68 15.14 3.88
N VAL A 157 -10.93 16.23 4.10
CA VAL A 157 -9.78 16.25 5.01
C VAL A 157 -10.30 16.53 6.41
N ILE A 158 -10.03 15.64 7.36
CA ILE A 158 -10.46 15.77 8.75
C ILE A 158 -9.22 15.90 9.63
N VAL A 159 -9.17 16.96 10.43
CA VAL A 159 -8.10 17.18 11.41
C VAL A 159 -8.71 17.34 12.79
N ASP A 160 -8.35 16.45 13.69
CA ASP A 160 -8.73 16.52 15.10
C ASP A 160 -7.83 17.52 15.82
N MET A 161 -8.46 18.46 16.52
CA MET A 161 -7.77 19.46 17.33
C MET A 161 -8.13 19.29 18.80
N ASP A 162 -7.11 19.09 19.64
CA ASP A 162 -7.23 18.95 21.08
C ASP A 162 -6.51 20.10 21.79
N LEU A 163 -7.27 21.05 22.35
CA LEU A 163 -6.72 22.13 23.19
C LEU A 163 -6.93 21.81 24.68
N ARG A 164 -5.84 21.72 25.45
CA ARG A 164 -5.84 21.30 26.85
C ARG A 164 -5.31 22.41 27.74
N ASN A 165 -5.98 22.65 28.87
CA ASN A 165 -5.45 23.52 29.92
C ASN A 165 -4.80 22.65 31.01
N THR A 166 -3.48 22.49 30.94
CA THR A 166 -2.67 21.76 31.92
C THR A 166 -2.22 22.62 33.09
N GLY A 167 -2.51 23.93 33.04
CA GLY A 167 -2.29 24.87 34.12
C GLY A 167 -3.22 24.68 35.32
N LEU A 168 -2.90 25.39 36.40
CA LEU A 168 -3.64 25.31 37.67
C LEU A 168 -4.80 26.33 37.76
N VAL A 169 -4.94 27.20 36.77
CA VAL A 169 -5.94 28.29 36.72
C VAL A 169 -6.83 28.19 35.49
N LYS A 170 -7.98 28.86 35.54
CA LYS A 170 -8.93 28.92 34.42
C LYS A 170 -8.44 29.89 33.34
N ALA A 171 -8.36 29.40 32.11
CA ALA A 171 -8.05 30.19 30.93
C ALA A 171 -9.32 30.88 30.39
N LYS A 172 -9.28 32.21 30.26
CA LYS A 172 -10.35 33.05 29.70
C LYS A 172 -9.81 33.75 28.45
N GLU A 173 -10.71 34.09 27.53
CA GLU A 173 -10.37 34.85 26.31
C GLU A 173 -9.34 34.18 25.38
N ILE A 174 -9.36 32.86 25.29
CA ILE A 174 -8.56 32.14 24.30
C ILE A 174 -9.11 32.45 22.92
N LYS A 175 -8.27 32.96 22.01
CA LYS A 175 -8.59 33.20 20.60
C LYS A 175 -7.92 32.14 19.74
N LEU A 176 -8.70 31.53 18.84
CA LEU A 176 -8.22 30.60 17.84
C LEU A 176 -8.29 31.24 16.45
N GLU A 177 -7.19 31.16 15.72
CA GLU A 177 -7.09 31.55 14.32
C GLU A 177 -6.66 30.33 13.51
N LEU A 178 -7.43 30.00 12.48
CA LEU A 178 -7.21 28.86 11.60
C LEU A 178 -6.73 29.36 10.23
N ASP A 179 -5.58 28.88 9.79
CA ASP A 179 -5.08 29.02 8.42
C ASP A 179 -5.17 27.67 7.72
N SER A 180 -5.97 27.60 6.65
CA SER A 180 -6.24 26.37 5.90
C SER A 180 -5.38 26.24 4.64
N ASP A 181 -4.46 27.19 4.39
CA ASP A 181 -3.59 27.23 3.20
C ASP A 181 -4.35 27.09 1.85
N GLY A 182 -5.59 27.61 1.82
CA GLY A 182 -6.45 27.60 0.65
C GLY A 182 -7.39 26.39 0.53
N LEU A 183 -7.37 25.45 1.49
CA LEU A 183 -8.43 24.45 1.61
C LEU A 183 -9.76 25.10 1.97
N LEU A 184 -10.86 24.55 1.44
CA LEU A 184 -12.21 25.05 1.65
C LEU A 184 -12.75 24.54 2.99
N VAL A 185 -12.83 25.42 3.99
CA VAL A 185 -13.34 25.10 5.33
C VAL A 185 -14.83 24.74 5.28
N ARG A 186 -15.19 23.56 5.78
CA ARG A 186 -16.57 23.08 5.95
C ARG A 186 -17.03 23.19 7.38
N GLU A 187 -16.19 22.78 8.30
CA GLU A 187 -16.42 22.85 9.74
C GLU A 187 -15.13 23.33 10.42
N GLY A 188 -15.29 24.21 11.40
CA GLY A 188 -14.18 24.81 12.13
C GLY A 188 -14.47 24.90 13.62
N CYS A 189 -13.47 25.31 14.39
CA CYS A 189 -13.61 25.47 15.84
C CYS A 189 -14.09 26.89 16.21
N PRO A 190 -14.74 27.09 17.38
CA PRO A 190 -15.14 28.43 17.82
C PRO A 190 -13.93 29.36 17.99
N GLU A 191 -14.03 30.56 17.42
CA GLU A 191 -12.97 31.59 17.47
C GLU A 191 -12.59 31.98 18.90
N LYS A 192 -13.53 31.85 19.86
CA LYS A 192 -13.31 32.18 21.27
C LYS A 192 -13.67 31.02 22.19
N ILE A 193 -12.71 30.64 23.04
CA ILE A 193 -12.84 29.50 23.95
C ILE A 193 -12.55 29.94 25.38
N THR A 194 -13.19 29.27 26.33
CA THR A 194 -12.88 29.36 27.77
C THR A 194 -12.66 27.95 28.28
N LEU A 195 -11.54 27.71 28.95
CA LEU A 195 -11.15 26.40 29.47
C LEU A 195 -10.94 26.46 30.97
N ASN A 196 -11.64 25.60 31.72
CA ASN A 196 -11.40 25.43 33.14
C ASN A 196 -10.07 24.69 33.39
N LYS A 197 -9.56 24.74 34.62
CA LYS A 197 -8.38 23.98 35.07
C LYS A 197 -8.53 22.49 34.72
N GLY A 198 -7.51 21.89 34.11
CA GLY A 198 -7.47 20.46 33.78
C GLY A 198 -8.51 20.01 32.75
N SER A 199 -9.23 20.95 32.13
CA SER A 199 -10.24 20.63 31.11
C SER A 199 -9.63 20.70 29.71
N LYS A 200 -10.26 19.96 28.79
CA LYS A 200 -9.91 19.98 27.37
C LYS A 200 -11.09 20.38 26.50
N LYS A 201 -10.78 20.92 25.33
CA LYS A 201 -11.74 21.20 24.27
C LYS A 201 -11.25 20.54 22.99
N SER A 202 -12.03 19.58 22.52
CA SER A 202 -11.84 18.89 21.24
C SER A 202 -12.74 19.53 20.18
N CYS A 203 -12.20 19.70 18.97
CA CYS A 203 -12.91 20.17 17.78
C CYS A 203 -12.44 19.33 16.60
N GLU A 204 -13.38 18.95 15.74
CA GLU A 204 -13.09 18.30 14.47
C GLU A 204 -13.13 19.37 13.38
N LEU A 205 -12.01 19.53 12.66
CA LEU A 205 -11.89 20.50 11.57
C LEU A 205 -12.07 19.75 10.25
N ARG A 206 -13.01 20.20 9.41
CA ARG A 206 -13.32 19.54 8.12
C ARG A 206 -13.05 20.46 6.95
N PHE A 207 -12.34 19.96 5.95
CA PHE A 207 -11.96 20.73 4.77
C PHE A 207 -12.20 19.96 3.48
N LYS A 208 -12.29 20.70 2.37
CA LYS A 208 -12.30 20.12 1.01
C LYS A 208 -11.24 20.76 0.14
N PHE A 209 -10.70 19.98 -0.77
CA PHE A 209 -9.81 20.50 -1.78
C PHE A 209 -10.53 21.51 -2.70
N PRO A 210 -9.88 22.64 -3.04
CA PRO A 210 -10.40 23.58 -4.02
C PRO A 210 -10.38 22.99 -5.45
N GLU A 211 -11.05 23.67 -6.39
CA GLU A 211 -11.03 23.26 -7.81
C GLU A 211 -9.63 23.31 -8.44
N LYS A 212 -8.76 24.20 -7.96
CA LYS A 212 -7.36 24.26 -8.37
C LYS A 212 -6.49 23.87 -7.20
N VAL A 213 -5.78 22.75 -7.35
CA VAL A 213 -5.03 22.17 -6.26
C VAL A 213 -3.58 22.60 -6.27
N LYS A 214 -2.92 22.50 -5.12
CA LYS A 214 -1.47 22.59 -4.95
C LYS A 214 -0.93 21.19 -4.63
N GLU A 215 0.40 21.06 -4.68
CA GLU A 215 1.11 19.82 -4.34
C GLU A 215 0.88 19.41 -2.88
N ASN A 216 1.15 20.32 -1.94
CA ASN A 216 0.99 20.10 -0.50
C ASN A 216 0.14 21.22 0.12
N TYR A 217 -0.55 20.90 1.21
CA TYR A 217 -1.26 21.86 2.05
C TYR A 217 -0.79 21.75 3.49
N SER A 218 -0.89 22.83 4.24
CA SER A 218 -0.66 22.82 5.69
C SER A 218 -1.83 23.46 6.41
N ILE A 219 -2.35 22.79 7.44
CA ILE A 219 -3.36 23.35 8.34
C ILE A 219 -2.65 23.87 9.58
N LYS A 220 -2.71 25.18 9.79
CA LYS A 220 -2.07 25.82 10.93
C LYS A 220 -3.11 26.42 11.87
N VAL A 221 -3.01 26.06 13.15
CA VAL A 221 -3.83 26.66 14.20
C VAL A 221 -2.94 27.54 15.08
N ASN A 222 -3.39 28.77 15.29
CA ASN A 222 -2.76 29.74 16.18
C ASN A 222 -3.68 29.99 17.38
N VAL A 223 -3.13 29.83 18.57
CA VAL A 223 -3.82 30.05 19.85
C VAL A 223 -3.20 31.24 20.54
N ASN A 224 -4.01 32.25 20.82
CA ASN A 224 -3.60 33.44 21.55
C ASN A 224 -4.41 33.55 22.85
N TRP A 225 -3.75 33.80 23.98
CA TRP A 225 -4.43 34.08 25.25
C TRP A 225 -3.70 35.14 26.06
N LYS A 226 -4.39 35.65 27.08
CA LYS A 226 -3.83 36.66 27.99
C LYS A 226 -4.12 36.27 29.43
N ASP A 227 -3.10 36.33 30.28
CA ASP A 227 -3.20 36.12 31.72
C ASP A 227 -2.48 37.23 32.50
N SER A 228 -2.28 37.03 33.80
CA SER A 228 -1.60 37.99 34.68
C SER A 228 -0.12 38.18 34.35
N SER A 229 0.50 37.23 33.64
CA SER A 229 1.90 37.31 33.20
C SER A 229 2.09 37.99 31.83
N GLY A 230 1.03 38.06 31.02
CA GLY A 230 1.05 38.78 29.75
C GLY A 230 0.21 38.14 28.65
N GLU A 231 0.55 38.45 27.41
CA GLU A 231 -0.01 37.81 26.21
C GLU A 231 0.88 36.65 25.79
N HIS A 232 0.26 35.53 25.43
CA HIS A 232 0.92 34.29 25.08
C HIS A 232 0.40 33.77 23.75
N PHE A 233 1.23 32.98 23.10
CA PHE A 233 0.99 32.43 21.78
C PHE A 233 1.47 30.98 21.71
N LEU A 234 0.66 30.13 21.08
CA LEU A 234 0.98 28.75 20.72
C LEU A 234 0.52 28.51 19.29
N SER A 235 1.27 27.72 18.54
CA SER A 235 0.86 27.32 17.20
C SER A 235 1.33 25.93 16.89
N GLU A 236 0.44 25.16 16.26
CA GLU A 236 0.70 23.83 15.75
C GLU A 236 0.33 23.79 14.27
N THR A 237 0.99 22.93 13.50
CA THR A 237 0.77 22.80 12.06
C THR A 237 0.75 21.32 11.69
N GLU A 238 -0.22 20.94 10.87
CA GLU A 238 -0.37 19.60 10.33
C GLU A 238 -0.23 19.64 8.80
N GLU A 239 0.59 18.76 8.23
CA GLU A 239 0.80 18.65 6.79
C GLU A 239 -0.23 17.70 6.18
N ILE A 240 -0.79 18.09 5.03
CA ILE A 240 -1.81 17.32 4.32
C ILE A 240 -1.26 16.94 2.96
N GLU A 241 -0.94 15.66 2.81
CA GLU A 241 -0.38 15.08 1.59
C GLU A 241 -1.50 14.62 0.64
N VAL A 242 -1.38 14.98 -0.63
CA VAL A 242 -2.29 14.53 -1.69
C VAL A 242 -1.62 13.37 -2.42
N VAL A 243 -2.32 12.24 -2.52
CA VAL A 243 -1.82 11.06 -3.24
C VAL A 243 -1.41 11.46 -4.66
N GLU A 244 -0.24 11.03 -5.12
CA GLU A 244 0.17 11.29 -6.51
C GLU A 244 -0.83 10.68 -7.51
N PRO A 245 -1.03 11.25 -8.69
CA PRO A 245 -2.13 10.82 -9.55
C PRO A 245 -1.93 9.47 -10.25
N LEU A 246 -0.67 9.05 -10.45
CA LEU A 246 -0.34 7.95 -11.35
C LEU A 246 0.64 6.96 -10.71
N LYS A 247 0.56 5.70 -11.14
CA LYS A 247 1.65 4.73 -10.99
C LYS A 247 2.06 4.21 -12.36
N ILE A 248 3.37 4.17 -12.61
CA ILE A 248 3.94 3.78 -13.90
C ILE A 248 4.88 2.60 -13.73
N TYR A 249 4.71 1.59 -14.59
CA TYR A 249 5.51 0.38 -14.59
C TYR A 249 6.05 0.13 -15.98
N LYS A 250 7.37 0.04 -16.09
CA LYS A 250 8.05 -0.38 -17.32
C LYS A 250 8.69 -1.72 -17.07
N ASN A 251 8.51 -2.64 -18.01
CA ASN A 251 9.12 -3.95 -17.98
C ASN A 251 9.68 -4.29 -19.35
N THR A 252 10.92 -4.77 -19.35
CA THR A 252 11.65 -5.21 -20.54
C THR A 252 12.23 -6.60 -20.29
N GLY A 253 12.39 -7.40 -21.35
CA GLY A 253 13.15 -8.65 -21.23
C GLY A 253 14.60 -8.34 -20.84
N SER A 254 15.18 -9.09 -19.90
CA SER A 254 16.56 -8.89 -19.42
C SER A 254 17.63 -9.33 -20.44
N GLU A 255 17.25 -10.13 -21.43
CA GLU A 255 18.15 -10.74 -22.41
C GLU A 255 17.54 -10.70 -23.81
N GLY A 256 18.40 -10.54 -24.80
CA GLY A 256 18.05 -10.61 -26.22
C GLY A 256 19.24 -11.00 -27.08
N PHE A 257 18.99 -11.24 -28.37
CA PHE A 257 20.02 -11.54 -29.35
C PHE A 257 20.10 -10.41 -30.38
N SER A 258 21.30 -10.16 -30.90
CA SER A 258 21.56 -9.13 -31.91
C SER A 258 20.62 -9.27 -33.12
N GLY A 259 19.87 -8.23 -33.47
CA GLY A 259 18.89 -8.24 -34.56
C GLY A 259 17.59 -8.99 -34.26
N SER A 260 17.42 -9.54 -33.05
CA SER A 260 16.15 -10.12 -32.59
C SER A 260 15.28 -9.09 -31.86
N PRO A 261 13.95 -9.19 -31.95
CA PRO A 261 13.03 -8.31 -31.24
C PRO A 261 13.08 -8.53 -29.72
N VAL A 262 13.21 -7.43 -28.98
CA VAL A 262 12.97 -7.35 -27.54
C VAL A 262 11.63 -6.63 -27.32
N TYR A 263 10.78 -7.20 -26.48
CA TYR A 263 9.46 -6.64 -26.19
C TYR A 263 9.52 -5.77 -24.93
N VAL A 264 8.94 -4.58 -25.03
CA VAL A 264 8.77 -3.64 -23.93
C VAL A 264 7.29 -3.50 -23.62
N THR A 265 6.97 -3.55 -22.34
CA THR A 265 5.62 -3.31 -21.83
C THR A 265 5.64 -2.14 -20.87
N LEU A 266 4.72 -1.20 -21.08
CA LEU A 266 4.60 0.01 -20.29
C LEU A 266 3.17 0.14 -19.80
N SER A 267 2.98 0.24 -18.49
CA SER A 267 1.66 0.35 -17.87
C SER A 267 1.55 1.62 -17.06
N VAL A 268 0.46 2.35 -17.23
CA VAL A 268 0.12 3.50 -16.38
C VAL A 268 -1.24 3.24 -15.74
N LYS A 269 -1.31 3.41 -14.42
CA LYS A 269 -2.55 3.28 -13.64
C LYS A 269 -2.88 4.63 -13.01
N ASN A 270 -4.13 5.04 -13.14
CA ASN A 270 -4.68 6.14 -12.36
C ASN A 270 -5.02 5.64 -10.95
N ILE A 271 -4.45 6.25 -9.93
CA ILE A 271 -4.73 5.93 -8.53
C ILE A 271 -5.62 6.97 -7.86
N GLN A 272 -5.99 8.04 -8.57
CA GLN A 272 -6.96 9.02 -8.10
C GLN A 272 -8.40 8.58 -8.32
N ASP A 273 -9.29 9.19 -7.55
CA ASP A 273 -10.74 8.97 -7.60
C ASP A 273 -11.44 9.72 -8.75
N ARG A 274 -10.67 10.40 -9.59
CA ARG A 274 -11.14 11.20 -10.72
C ARG A 274 -10.36 10.91 -11.98
N ALA A 275 -10.90 11.32 -13.12
CA ALA A 275 -10.22 11.17 -14.39
C ALA A 275 -8.98 12.07 -14.48
N VAL A 276 -7.90 11.54 -15.05
CA VAL A 276 -6.62 12.25 -15.20
C VAL A 276 -6.18 12.24 -16.66
N ASN A 277 -5.78 13.41 -17.17
CA ASN A 277 -5.13 13.54 -18.47
C ASN A 277 -3.67 13.15 -18.33
N VAL A 278 -3.22 12.20 -19.14
CA VAL A 278 -1.88 11.63 -19.09
C VAL A 278 -1.17 11.86 -20.42
N ARG A 279 0.05 12.39 -20.35
CA ARG A 279 1.03 12.38 -21.43
C ARG A 279 2.18 11.47 -21.02
N LEU A 280 2.27 10.32 -21.67
CA LEU A 280 3.28 9.30 -21.43
C LEU A 280 4.40 9.45 -22.45
N LEU A 281 5.64 9.53 -21.98
CA LEU A 281 6.85 9.59 -22.79
C LEU A 281 7.74 8.40 -22.46
N ASP A 282 8.28 7.77 -23.49
CA ASP A 282 9.31 6.75 -23.34
C ASP A 282 10.46 6.97 -24.33
N LEU A 283 11.67 6.66 -23.90
CA LEU A 283 12.89 6.75 -24.69
C LEU A 283 13.45 5.36 -24.94
N LEU A 284 13.86 5.13 -26.18
CA LEU A 284 14.57 3.90 -26.53
C LEU A 284 15.98 3.92 -25.94
N PRO A 285 16.54 2.75 -25.53
CA PRO A 285 17.96 2.66 -25.24
C PRO A 285 18.79 3.08 -26.46
N ALA A 286 19.96 3.70 -26.24
CA ALA A 286 20.72 4.41 -27.27
C ALA A 286 21.10 3.59 -28.52
N THR A 287 21.19 2.27 -28.41
CA THR A 287 21.59 1.35 -29.48
C THR A 287 20.39 0.66 -30.15
N PHE A 288 19.18 0.93 -29.69
CA PHE A 288 17.96 0.26 -30.11
C PHE A 288 17.14 1.08 -31.10
N SER A 289 16.44 0.38 -31.97
CA SER A 289 15.49 0.93 -32.95
C SER A 289 14.14 0.22 -32.85
N MET A 290 13.05 0.92 -33.19
CA MET A 290 11.70 0.38 -33.14
C MET A 290 11.39 -0.51 -34.34
N ILE A 291 10.68 -1.62 -34.13
CA ILE A 291 10.21 -2.50 -35.19
C ILE A 291 8.79 -2.09 -35.61
N ASN A 292 8.56 -1.90 -36.93
CA ASN A 292 7.27 -1.54 -37.53
C ASN A 292 6.59 -0.30 -36.92
N ASN A 293 7.06 0.89 -37.31
CA ASN A 293 6.43 2.15 -36.95
C ASN A 293 5.13 2.39 -37.74
N THR A 294 4.07 1.65 -37.38
CA THR A 294 2.72 1.84 -37.93
C THR A 294 1.80 2.46 -36.88
N SER A 295 2.05 3.70 -36.48
CA SER A 295 1.01 4.70 -36.20
C SER A 295 1.66 6.05 -35.88
N SER A 296 1.46 6.97 -36.81
CA SER A 296 1.85 8.37 -36.73
C SER A 296 1.00 9.08 -35.68
N GLU A 297 1.61 9.53 -34.58
CA GLU A 297 1.28 10.79 -33.86
C GLU A 297 2.53 11.38 -33.14
N SER A 298 3.73 11.26 -33.73
CA SER A 298 4.92 11.87 -33.14
C SER A 298 5.06 13.34 -33.55
N LYS A 299 4.62 14.26 -32.68
CA LYS A 299 5.19 15.61 -32.62
C LYS A 299 5.86 15.80 -31.26
N CYS A 300 7.06 15.24 -31.13
CA CYS A 300 8.02 15.78 -30.16
C CYS A 300 8.55 17.10 -30.71
N LEU A 301 8.53 18.13 -29.88
CA LEU A 301 9.08 19.45 -30.18
C LEU A 301 10.62 19.36 -30.19
N ASP A 302 11.24 19.78 -31.28
CA ASP A 302 12.62 20.25 -31.45
C ASP A 302 13.80 19.33 -31.04
N LEU A 303 13.67 18.01 -31.22
CA LEU A 303 14.84 17.12 -31.31
C LEU A 303 14.66 16.18 -32.50
N ASP A 304 15.58 16.25 -33.47
CA ASP A 304 15.66 15.44 -34.71
C ASP A 304 15.86 13.92 -34.49
N SER A 305 15.40 13.36 -33.37
CA SER A 305 15.61 11.95 -33.01
C SER A 305 14.30 11.16 -33.02
N SER A 306 14.19 10.24 -33.97
CA SER A 306 13.12 9.24 -34.14
C SER A 306 13.02 8.19 -33.01
N SER A 307 13.41 8.53 -31.78
CA SER A 307 13.63 7.59 -30.66
C SER A 307 12.79 7.87 -29.41
N CYS A 308 11.83 8.79 -29.48
CA CYS A 308 10.90 9.10 -28.39
C CYS A 308 9.48 8.68 -28.75
N LEU A 309 8.87 7.89 -27.89
CA LEU A 309 7.48 7.46 -27.98
C LEU A 309 6.63 8.36 -27.09
N SER A 310 5.49 8.81 -27.61
CA SER A 310 4.57 9.69 -26.88
C SER A 310 3.15 9.23 -27.07
N TRP A 311 2.40 9.16 -25.97
CA TRP A 311 0.97 8.88 -25.98
C TRP A 311 0.24 9.88 -25.10
N GLU A 312 -0.89 10.38 -25.60
CA GLU A 312 -1.81 11.23 -24.85
C GLU A 312 -3.16 10.52 -24.71
N PHE A 313 -3.66 10.42 -23.49
CA PHE A 313 -4.92 9.76 -23.19
C PHE A 313 -5.49 10.20 -21.85
N VAL A 314 -6.76 9.88 -21.61
CA VAL A 314 -7.43 10.11 -20.33
C VAL A 314 -7.63 8.75 -19.66
N LEU A 315 -7.32 8.67 -18.36
CA LEU A 315 -7.62 7.50 -17.53
C LEU A 315 -8.76 7.84 -16.59
N SER A 316 -9.79 6.99 -16.56
CA SER A 316 -10.84 7.02 -15.54
C SER A 316 -10.27 6.61 -14.17
N PRO A 317 -10.99 6.83 -13.06
CA PRO A 317 -10.56 6.35 -11.74
C PRO A 317 -10.26 4.86 -11.77
N GLU A 318 -9.15 4.45 -11.14
CA GLU A 318 -8.64 3.06 -11.11
C GLU A 318 -8.28 2.43 -12.47
N GLU A 319 -8.47 3.15 -13.58
CA GLU A 319 -8.19 2.63 -14.91
C GLU A 319 -6.67 2.43 -15.11
N LYS A 320 -6.32 1.28 -15.68
CA LYS A 320 -4.96 0.95 -16.08
C LYS A 320 -4.90 0.76 -17.59
N LYS A 321 -3.95 1.43 -18.24
CA LYS A 321 -3.67 1.24 -19.66
C LYS A 321 -2.26 0.70 -19.86
N THR A 322 -2.15 -0.31 -20.72
CA THR A 322 -0.90 -0.97 -21.05
C THR A 322 -0.58 -0.80 -22.53
N PHE A 323 0.64 -0.39 -22.81
CA PHE A 323 1.23 -0.28 -24.14
C PHE A 323 2.31 -1.34 -24.30
N SER A 324 2.44 -1.86 -25.51
CA SER A 324 3.47 -2.84 -25.84
C SER A 324 4.08 -2.50 -27.18
N TYR A 325 5.40 -2.51 -27.25
CA TYR A 325 6.15 -2.24 -28.47
C TYR A 325 7.42 -3.09 -28.49
N SER A 326 7.97 -3.31 -29.69
CA SER A 326 9.18 -4.09 -29.89
C SER A 326 10.33 -3.21 -30.39
N ILE A 327 11.51 -3.49 -29.86
CA ILE A 327 12.75 -2.82 -30.16
C ILE A 327 13.81 -3.84 -30.55
N LEU A 328 14.76 -3.48 -31.39
CA LEU A 328 15.91 -4.32 -31.73
C LEU A 328 17.20 -3.53 -31.60
N SER A 329 18.29 -4.22 -31.26
CA SER A 329 19.64 -3.69 -31.33
C SER A 329 20.54 -4.70 -32.01
N GLU A 330 21.41 -4.22 -32.88
CA GLU A 330 22.45 -5.04 -33.51
C GLU A 330 23.71 -5.10 -32.63
N GLN A 331 23.83 -4.24 -31.63
CA GLN A 331 25.03 -4.09 -30.82
C GLN A 331 25.01 -5.02 -29.60
N PRO A 332 25.95 -5.98 -29.50
CA PRO A 332 26.07 -6.81 -28.31
C PRO A 332 26.51 -6.00 -27.09
N GLY A 333 26.20 -6.53 -25.90
CA GLY A 333 26.57 -5.94 -24.61
C GLY A 333 25.36 -5.59 -23.74
N ALA A 334 25.65 -5.05 -22.56
CA ALA A 334 24.64 -4.60 -21.61
C ALA A 334 24.20 -3.16 -21.94
N HIS A 335 22.90 -2.98 -22.13
CA HIS A 335 22.30 -1.69 -22.46
C HIS A 335 21.34 -1.26 -21.36
N ARG A 336 21.53 -0.05 -20.84
CA ARG A 336 20.64 0.52 -19.83
C ARG A 336 19.33 0.95 -20.47
N VAL A 337 18.22 0.56 -19.87
CA VAL A 337 16.89 0.98 -20.26
C VAL A 337 16.57 2.33 -19.60
N PRO A 338 16.24 3.38 -20.38
CA PRO A 338 15.77 4.63 -19.80
C PRO A 338 14.44 4.45 -19.08
N GLN A 339 14.20 5.19 -17.99
CA GLN A 339 12.88 5.23 -17.37
C GLN A 339 11.87 5.86 -18.33
N ALA A 340 10.62 5.38 -18.27
CA ALA A 340 9.50 6.07 -18.88
C ALA A 340 8.99 7.16 -17.95
N HIS A 341 8.47 8.25 -18.51
CA HIS A 341 7.96 9.40 -17.77
C HIS A 341 6.49 9.62 -18.09
N ALA A 342 5.64 9.72 -17.06
CA ALA A 342 4.26 10.12 -17.20
C ALA A 342 4.07 11.52 -16.64
N TYR A 343 3.48 12.40 -17.45
CA TYR A 343 3.08 13.73 -17.04
C TYR A 343 1.58 13.76 -16.92
N SER A 344 1.08 14.34 -15.84
CA SER A 344 -0.34 14.59 -15.68
C SER A 344 -0.60 15.98 -15.16
N ASN A 345 -1.82 16.45 -15.40
CA ASN A 345 -2.32 17.68 -14.82
C ASN A 345 -3.53 17.35 -13.98
N LEU A 346 -3.34 17.37 -12.67
CA LEU A 346 -4.40 17.15 -11.70
C LEU A 346 -4.93 18.52 -11.27
N CYS A 347 -6.06 18.93 -11.85
CA CYS A 347 -6.76 20.16 -11.46
C CYS A 347 -5.89 21.43 -11.49
N GLY A 348 -5.03 21.57 -12.49
CA GLY A 348 -4.13 22.73 -12.66
C GLY A 348 -2.72 22.50 -12.12
N GLN A 349 -2.49 21.49 -11.28
CA GLN A 349 -1.17 21.14 -10.76
C GLN A 349 -0.50 20.08 -11.65
N PRO A 350 0.70 20.34 -12.18
CA PRO A 350 1.44 19.35 -12.95
C PRO A 350 2.10 18.33 -12.02
N TYR A 351 2.00 17.05 -12.36
CA TYR A 351 2.70 15.95 -11.69
C TYR A 351 3.54 15.19 -12.72
N THR A 352 4.70 14.71 -12.28
CA THR A 352 5.62 13.93 -13.11
C THR A 352 6.01 12.67 -12.37
N GLU A 353 5.70 11.52 -12.97
CA GLU A 353 6.08 10.22 -12.45
C GLU A 353 7.06 9.52 -13.38
N SER A 354 7.94 8.70 -12.80
CA SER A 354 8.92 7.90 -13.55
C SER A 354 8.81 6.43 -13.18
N SER A 355 8.96 5.54 -14.18
CA SER A 355 8.94 4.10 -13.92
C SER A 355 10.13 3.65 -13.07
N ASP A 356 9.92 2.67 -12.20
CA ASP A 356 10.95 2.06 -11.33
C ASP A 356 12.13 1.37 -12.05
N SER A 357 12.14 1.34 -13.39
CA SER A 357 13.07 0.53 -14.19
C SER A 357 14.51 1.09 -14.16
N GLU A 358 15.40 0.36 -13.48
CA GLU A 358 16.86 0.34 -13.72
C GLU A 358 17.25 -0.85 -14.61
N ASP A 359 16.36 -1.29 -15.49
CA ASP A 359 16.57 -2.54 -16.23
C ASP A 359 17.79 -2.46 -17.14
N ILE A 360 18.47 -3.59 -17.25
CA ILE A 360 19.58 -3.81 -18.17
C ILE A 360 19.15 -4.91 -19.14
N ILE A 361 19.17 -4.59 -20.42
CA ILE A 361 19.00 -5.58 -21.49
C ILE A 361 20.39 -6.03 -21.92
N THR A 362 20.71 -7.30 -21.74
CA THR A 362 21.96 -7.87 -22.28
C THR A 362 21.69 -8.45 -23.66
N ILE A 363 22.31 -7.85 -24.67
CA ILE A 363 22.26 -8.34 -26.06
C ILE A 363 23.45 -9.24 -26.30
N TYR A 364 23.18 -10.51 -26.56
CA TYR A 364 24.19 -11.47 -26.98
C TYR A 364 24.38 -11.36 -28.49
N GLU A 365 25.60 -11.65 -28.97
CA GLU A 365 25.78 -11.89 -30.40
C GLU A 365 24.83 -12.99 -30.83
N THR A 366 24.13 -12.74 -31.94
CA THR A 366 23.37 -13.80 -32.59
C THR A 366 24.40 -14.81 -33.04
N ILE A 367 24.38 -15.97 -32.39
CA ILE A 367 25.21 -17.10 -32.78
C ILE A 367 24.63 -17.54 -34.12
N SER A 368 25.16 -17.00 -35.21
CA SER A 368 24.91 -17.60 -36.51
C SER A 368 25.55 -18.98 -36.43
N TYR A 369 24.74 -20.02 -36.49
CA TYR A 369 25.24 -21.30 -36.95
C TYR A 369 25.70 -21.08 -38.40
N SER A 370 26.94 -20.64 -38.60
CA SER A 370 27.69 -21.17 -39.73
C SER A 370 27.62 -22.69 -39.51
N PRO A 371 27.09 -23.48 -40.45
CA PRO A 371 27.06 -24.93 -40.29
C PRO A 371 28.49 -25.35 -39.92
N TYR A 372 28.66 -25.71 -38.65
CA TYR A 372 29.94 -26.08 -38.11
C TYR A 372 30.20 -27.44 -38.71
N SER A 373 31.04 -27.49 -39.75
CA SER A 373 31.49 -28.74 -40.36
C SER A 373 32.43 -29.46 -39.39
N ASN A 374 31.90 -29.94 -38.26
CA ASN A 374 32.49 -31.07 -37.57
C ASN A 374 31.99 -32.32 -38.29
N HIS A 375 32.89 -33.03 -38.94
CA HIS A 375 32.67 -34.40 -39.38
C HIS A 375 32.57 -35.34 -38.17
N THR A 376 31.50 -35.18 -37.38
CA THR A 376 30.89 -36.23 -36.59
C THR A 376 29.41 -36.19 -36.96
N LEU A 377 29.10 -36.72 -38.14
CA LEU A 377 27.73 -36.90 -38.62
C LEU A 377 26.93 -37.52 -37.47
N THR A 378 25.89 -36.83 -37.00
CA THR A 378 24.87 -37.41 -36.10
C THR A 378 23.64 -37.85 -36.89
N GLU A 379 23.47 -37.29 -38.09
CA GLU A 379 22.40 -37.56 -39.04
C GLU A 379 22.97 -37.65 -40.47
N VAL A 380 22.34 -38.45 -41.31
CA VAL A 380 22.58 -38.50 -42.76
C VAL A 380 21.28 -38.39 -43.53
N THR A 381 21.26 -37.56 -44.57
CA THR A 381 20.16 -37.47 -45.54
C THR A 381 20.52 -38.25 -46.80
N LEU A 382 19.63 -39.12 -47.24
CA LEU A 382 19.81 -40.00 -48.40
C LEU A 382 18.63 -39.86 -49.35
N GLU A 383 18.92 -39.84 -50.64
CA GLU A 383 17.87 -39.94 -51.66
C GLU A 383 17.25 -41.34 -51.64
N SER A 384 15.94 -41.43 -51.85
CA SER A 384 15.19 -42.67 -51.97
C SER A 384 15.87 -43.66 -52.94
N GLY A 385 16.11 -44.88 -52.48
CA GLY A 385 16.81 -45.94 -53.22
C GLY A 385 18.34 -45.94 -53.09
N SER A 386 18.92 -44.99 -52.34
CA SER A 386 20.36 -44.97 -52.06
C SER A 386 20.78 -46.12 -51.12
N ASP A 387 22.06 -46.52 -51.24
CA ASP A 387 22.65 -47.55 -50.39
C ASP A 387 22.80 -47.05 -48.94
N LEU A 388 22.17 -47.77 -48.01
CA LEU A 388 22.16 -47.54 -46.57
C LEU A 388 23.26 -48.32 -45.84
N SER A 389 23.94 -49.26 -46.51
CA SER A 389 24.84 -50.23 -45.86
C SER A 389 25.98 -49.56 -45.08
N ALA A 390 26.45 -48.39 -45.52
CA ALA A 390 27.50 -47.62 -44.84
C ALA A 390 27.06 -47.02 -43.49
N TYR A 391 25.75 -46.97 -43.23
CA TYR A 391 25.16 -46.34 -42.06
C TYR A 391 24.55 -47.34 -41.09
N LEU A 392 24.68 -48.64 -41.36
CA LEU A 392 24.25 -49.74 -40.50
C LEU A 392 25.45 -50.51 -39.96
N ASP A 393 25.33 -51.05 -38.74
CA ASP A 393 26.28 -52.03 -38.23
C ASP A 393 26.02 -53.44 -38.81
N SER A 394 26.89 -54.41 -38.48
CA SER A 394 26.75 -55.79 -38.97
C SER A 394 25.47 -56.52 -38.52
N ASN A 395 24.74 -55.97 -37.54
CA ASN A 395 23.49 -56.51 -37.02
C ASN A 395 22.25 -55.73 -37.52
N GLY A 396 22.45 -54.71 -38.36
CA GLY A 396 21.41 -53.87 -38.94
C GLY A 396 21.04 -52.64 -38.12
N TYR A 397 21.79 -52.27 -37.08
CA TYR A 397 21.49 -51.07 -36.29
C TYR A 397 22.00 -49.80 -36.97
N ALA A 398 21.13 -48.79 -37.06
CA ALA A 398 21.48 -47.47 -37.56
C ALA A 398 22.56 -46.82 -36.68
N LEU A 399 23.69 -46.49 -37.28
CA LEU A 399 24.84 -45.85 -36.61
C LEU A 399 24.57 -44.37 -36.31
N LEU A 400 23.67 -43.76 -37.06
CA LEU A 400 23.28 -42.34 -37.11
C LEU A 400 21.76 -42.22 -37.25
N ASP A 401 21.22 -41.02 -37.06
CA ASP A 401 19.87 -40.70 -37.53
C ASP A 401 19.89 -40.72 -39.08
N ILE A 402 18.89 -41.32 -39.72
CA ILE A 402 18.84 -41.44 -41.18
C ILE A 402 17.54 -40.83 -41.68
N LEU A 403 17.64 -39.86 -42.58
CA LEU A 403 16.51 -39.27 -43.29
C LEU A 403 16.55 -39.72 -44.75
N VAL A 404 15.58 -40.52 -45.16
CA VAL A 404 15.41 -40.94 -46.56
C VAL A 404 14.36 -40.07 -47.20
N GLU A 405 14.70 -39.34 -48.25
CA GLU A 405 13.80 -38.37 -48.90
C GLU A 405 13.51 -38.75 -50.36
N ASN A 406 12.29 -38.50 -50.79
CA ASN A 406 11.92 -38.42 -52.19
C ASN A 406 11.32 -37.04 -52.45
N ASN A 407 12.17 -36.12 -52.90
CA ASN A 407 11.81 -34.73 -53.20
C ASN A 407 10.73 -34.62 -54.30
N ALA A 408 10.69 -35.57 -55.24
CA ALA A 408 9.68 -35.57 -56.31
C ALA A 408 8.27 -35.93 -55.81
N LEU A 409 8.19 -36.81 -54.80
CA LEU A 409 6.91 -37.22 -54.19
C LEU A 409 6.58 -36.43 -52.91
N ASP A 410 7.44 -35.50 -52.51
CA ASP A 410 7.28 -34.69 -51.30
C ASP A 410 7.12 -35.53 -50.01
N ALA A 411 7.88 -36.63 -49.92
CA ALA A 411 7.80 -37.58 -48.82
C ALA A 411 9.16 -37.96 -48.26
N SER A 412 9.19 -38.28 -46.97
CA SER A 412 10.40 -38.67 -46.26
C SER A 412 10.13 -39.70 -45.17
N ILE A 413 11.15 -40.51 -44.86
CA ILE A 413 11.18 -41.45 -43.76
C ILE A 413 12.35 -41.09 -42.85
N PHE A 414 12.06 -40.79 -41.60
CA PHE A 414 13.06 -40.56 -40.57
C PHE A 414 13.24 -41.81 -39.70
N ILE A 415 14.49 -42.23 -39.56
CA ILE A 415 14.89 -43.42 -38.81
C ILE A 415 15.83 -42.96 -37.69
N PRO A 416 15.43 -43.14 -36.43
CA PRO A 416 16.30 -42.82 -35.30
C PRO A 416 17.56 -43.68 -35.29
N LYS A 417 18.66 -43.10 -34.79
CA LYS A 417 19.87 -43.83 -34.46
C LYS A 417 19.57 -44.99 -33.51
N GLY A 418 20.18 -46.13 -33.77
CA GLY A 418 20.01 -47.34 -32.97
C GLY A 418 18.75 -48.12 -33.30
N THR A 419 17.94 -47.71 -34.28
CA THR A 419 16.89 -48.56 -34.83
C THR A 419 17.51 -49.69 -35.66
N ARG A 420 17.05 -50.92 -35.44
CA ARG A 420 17.46 -52.09 -36.22
C ARG A 420 16.61 -52.23 -37.46
N LEU A 421 17.25 -52.26 -38.63
CA LEU A 421 16.62 -52.37 -39.94
C LEU A 421 17.04 -53.68 -40.60
N LEU A 422 16.11 -54.61 -40.77
CA LEU A 422 16.35 -55.88 -41.45
C LEU A 422 15.44 -56.04 -42.66
N ASP A 423 15.91 -56.74 -43.69
CA ASP A 423 15.09 -57.19 -44.80
C ASP A 423 14.34 -58.50 -44.48
N SER A 424 13.56 -58.99 -45.45
CA SER A 424 12.78 -60.23 -45.31
C SER A 424 13.66 -61.49 -45.17
N GLN A 425 14.96 -61.42 -45.46
CA GLN A 425 15.94 -62.48 -45.24
C GLN A 425 16.65 -62.36 -43.87
N LYS A 426 16.27 -61.38 -43.04
CA LYS A 426 16.92 -61.03 -41.76
C LYS A 426 18.34 -60.50 -41.91
N GLU A 427 18.71 -60.02 -43.10
CA GLU A 427 19.98 -59.32 -43.33
C GLU A 427 19.80 -57.80 -43.12
N PRO A 428 20.88 -57.06 -42.80
CA PRO A 428 20.82 -55.59 -42.73
C PRO A 428 20.25 -54.97 -44.01
N LEU A 429 19.31 -54.04 -43.83
CA LEU A 429 18.60 -53.40 -44.94
C LEU A 429 19.56 -52.58 -45.84
N LYS A 430 19.51 -52.81 -47.15
CA LYS A 430 20.46 -52.16 -48.09
C LYS A 430 19.98 -50.84 -48.64
N ALA A 431 18.68 -50.65 -48.83
CA ALA A 431 18.11 -49.43 -49.38
C ALA A 431 16.66 -49.31 -48.93
N ILE A 432 16.17 -48.08 -48.83
CA ILE A 432 14.75 -47.76 -48.62
C ILE A 432 14.30 -46.94 -49.80
N SER A 433 13.21 -47.36 -50.45
CA SER A 433 12.64 -46.64 -51.58
C SER A 433 11.23 -46.17 -51.26
N ILE A 434 10.96 -44.91 -51.57
CA ILE A 434 9.64 -44.28 -51.54
C ILE A 434 9.23 -44.12 -53.00
N ALA A 435 8.26 -44.90 -53.45
CA ALA A 435 7.74 -44.87 -54.81
C ALA A 435 6.26 -44.47 -54.83
N GLU A 436 5.78 -43.99 -55.98
CA GLU A 436 4.36 -43.80 -56.21
C GLU A 436 3.71 -45.18 -56.41
N ALA A 437 2.63 -45.45 -55.70
CA ALA A 437 1.84 -46.66 -55.85
C ALA A 437 0.70 -46.46 -56.85
N ASP A 438 0.33 -47.52 -57.57
CA ASP A 438 -0.89 -47.53 -58.38
C ASP A 438 -2.10 -47.22 -57.49
N GLN A 439 -3.04 -46.41 -57.98
CA GLN A 439 -4.23 -45.98 -57.25
C GLN A 439 -5.06 -47.18 -56.76
N PRO A 440 -4.99 -47.54 -55.47
CA PRO A 440 -5.78 -48.63 -54.92
C PRO A 440 -7.25 -48.20 -54.75
N LEU A 441 -8.14 -49.17 -54.62
CA LEU A 441 -9.55 -48.90 -54.28
C LEU A 441 -9.63 -48.26 -52.89
N LEU A 442 -10.26 -47.09 -52.80
CA LEU A 442 -10.44 -46.36 -51.53
C LEU A 442 -11.52 -47.01 -50.67
N PRO A 443 -11.39 -46.97 -49.33
CA PRO A 443 -12.39 -47.52 -48.43
C PRO A 443 -13.56 -46.52 -48.26
N GLY A 444 -14.78 -46.94 -48.61
CA GLY A 444 -15.99 -46.17 -48.34
C GLY A 444 -16.04 -44.81 -49.05
N THR A 445 -16.34 -43.74 -48.30
CA THR A 445 -16.52 -42.37 -48.82
C THR A 445 -15.24 -41.52 -48.79
N LEU A 446 -14.09 -42.08 -48.39
CA LEU A 446 -12.85 -41.32 -48.28
C LEU A 446 -12.34 -40.85 -49.65
N TYR A 447 -11.66 -39.70 -49.66
CA TYR A 447 -10.94 -39.18 -50.82
C TYR A 447 -9.47 -38.92 -50.48
N LEU A 448 -8.62 -38.88 -51.52
CA LEU A 448 -7.19 -38.62 -51.38
C LEU A 448 -6.96 -37.13 -51.01
N ALA A 449 -6.42 -36.90 -49.82
CA ALA A 449 -6.04 -35.57 -49.33
C ALA A 449 -4.54 -35.26 -49.55
N GLY A 450 -3.71 -36.30 -49.66
CA GLY A 450 -2.29 -36.20 -50.03
C GLY A 450 -2.06 -36.07 -51.53
N LYS A 451 -0.81 -35.84 -51.93
CA LYS A 451 -0.42 -35.72 -53.35
C LYS A 451 -0.40 -37.07 -54.08
N TYR A 452 0.02 -38.13 -53.39
CA TYR A 452 0.26 -39.45 -53.97
C TYR A 452 -0.17 -40.59 -53.04
N TYR A 453 -0.21 -41.80 -53.59
CA TYR A 453 -0.14 -43.05 -52.82
C TYR A 453 1.32 -43.46 -52.75
N TYR A 454 1.83 -43.75 -51.56
CA TYR A 454 3.25 -43.97 -51.31
C TYR A 454 3.50 -45.45 -51.03
N ARG A 455 4.23 -46.13 -51.92
CA ARG A 455 4.75 -47.48 -51.67
C ARG A 455 6.12 -47.38 -51.04
N LEU A 456 6.26 -47.95 -49.85
CA LEU A 456 7.55 -48.08 -49.18
C LEU A 456 8.14 -49.46 -49.44
N GLU A 457 9.40 -49.51 -49.83
CA GLU A 457 10.13 -50.75 -50.16
C GLU A 457 11.47 -50.82 -49.40
N PRO A 458 11.96 -52.04 -49.10
CA PRO A 458 11.45 -53.34 -49.52
C PRO A 458 10.33 -53.90 -48.63
N GLU A 459 9.43 -54.67 -49.23
CA GLU A 459 8.37 -55.38 -48.51
C GLU A 459 8.95 -56.44 -47.56
N GLY A 460 8.32 -56.58 -46.38
CA GLY A 460 8.81 -57.48 -45.33
C GLY A 460 10.03 -56.96 -44.58
N ALA A 461 10.36 -55.67 -44.71
CA ALA A 461 11.31 -55.01 -43.84
C ALA A 461 10.81 -54.98 -42.39
N GLU A 462 11.71 -55.24 -41.44
CA GLU A 462 11.42 -55.27 -40.01
C GLU A 462 12.21 -54.21 -39.26
N PHE A 463 11.52 -53.55 -38.33
CA PHE A 463 12.06 -52.52 -37.45
C PHE A 463 11.79 -52.88 -35.99
N ASP A 464 12.77 -52.68 -35.12
CA ASP A 464 12.60 -52.88 -33.67
C ASP A 464 12.10 -51.63 -32.92
N SER A 465 12.05 -50.49 -33.62
CA SER A 465 11.49 -49.22 -33.17
C SER A 465 10.67 -48.59 -34.31
N ASP A 466 9.72 -47.73 -33.95
CA ASP A 466 8.94 -46.97 -34.92
C ASP A 466 9.81 -46.00 -35.73
N VAL A 467 9.56 -45.93 -37.04
CA VAL A 467 10.14 -44.93 -37.94
C VAL A 467 9.06 -43.91 -38.32
N ARG A 468 9.44 -42.68 -38.66
CA ARG A 468 8.47 -41.62 -38.94
C ARG A 468 8.33 -41.39 -40.43
N LEU A 469 7.14 -41.65 -40.97
CA LEU A 469 6.75 -41.28 -42.32
C LEU A 469 6.19 -39.86 -42.32
N SER A 470 6.65 -39.02 -43.24
CA SER A 470 6.11 -37.67 -43.49
C SER A 470 5.73 -37.52 -44.95
N MET A 471 4.55 -36.95 -45.23
CA MET A 471 4.02 -36.79 -46.59
C MET A 471 3.44 -35.38 -46.76
N GLY A 472 3.63 -34.82 -47.95
CA GLY A 472 3.00 -33.58 -48.38
C GLY A 472 1.49 -33.72 -48.62
N LEU A 473 0.74 -32.69 -48.23
CA LEU A 473 -0.69 -32.56 -48.45
C LEU A 473 -0.98 -31.69 -49.68
N ASN A 474 -2.19 -31.81 -50.24
CA ASN A 474 -2.65 -30.92 -51.30
C ASN A 474 -3.02 -29.54 -50.71
N ASP A 475 -2.81 -28.45 -51.46
CA ASP A 475 -3.02 -27.07 -50.99
C ASP A 475 -4.51 -26.68 -50.78
N SER A 476 -5.45 -27.59 -51.06
CA SER A 476 -6.90 -27.33 -51.09
C SER A 476 -7.71 -28.31 -50.23
N ILE A 477 -7.25 -28.60 -49.01
CA ILE A 477 -8.03 -29.42 -48.06
C ILE A 477 -9.07 -28.51 -47.37
N GLU A 478 -10.23 -28.34 -48.00
CA GLU A 478 -11.36 -27.65 -47.37
C GLU A 478 -12.05 -28.55 -46.35
N GLY A 479 -12.06 -28.13 -45.08
CA GLY A 479 -13.03 -28.57 -44.07
C GLY A 479 -12.84 -29.96 -43.44
N ASN A 480 -11.75 -30.68 -43.69
CA ASN A 480 -11.56 -32.06 -43.20
C ASN A 480 -10.22 -32.27 -42.49
N PHE A 481 -10.21 -33.13 -41.48
CA PHE A 481 -8.99 -33.58 -40.78
C PHE A 481 -8.37 -34.76 -41.56
N PRO A 482 -7.28 -34.56 -42.34
CA PRO A 482 -6.64 -35.67 -43.03
C PRO A 482 -5.99 -36.63 -42.02
N SER A 483 -5.98 -37.91 -42.33
CA SER A 483 -5.28 -38.94 -41.55
C SER A 483 -4.51 -39.87 -42.48
N ILE A 484 -3.42 -40.45 -41.98
CA ILE A 484 -2.65 -41.45 -42.72
C ILE A 484 -3.36 -42.79 -42.63
N TYR A 485 -3.50 -43.48 -43.76
CA TYR A 485 -4.00 -44.84 -43.84
C TYR A 485 -2.93 -45.76 -44.43
N LEU A 486 -2.92 -47.01 -43.96
CA LEU A 486 -2.07 -48.12 -44.38
C LEU A 486 -2.92 -49.13 -45.16
N SER A 487 -2.44 -49.63 -46.30
CA SER A 487 -3.07 -50.73 -47.05
C SER A 487 -2.23 -52.00 -47.05
N GLU A 488 -2.61 -52.99 -46.25
CA GLU A 488 -1.84 -54.23 -46.05
C GLU A 488 -1.89 -55.17 -47.28
N ASP A 489 -3.04 -55.27 -47.96
CA ASP A 489 -3.28 -56.22 -49.07
C ASP A 489 -3.88 -55.55 -50.33
N ASN A 490 -3.58 -54.26 -50.57
CA ASN A 490 -4.17 -53.43 -51.66
C ASN A 490 -5.71 -53.41 -51.70
N SER A 491 -6.39 -53.80 -50.61
CA SER A 491 -7.84 -53.99 -50.55
C SER A 491 -8.48 -53.59 -49.23
N THR A 492 -7.73 -53.68 -48.13
CA THR A 492 -8.11 -53.20 -46.79
C THR A 492 -7.27 -51.98 -46.44
N TRP A 493 -7.86 -51.03 -45.72
CA TRP A 493 -7.21 -49.81 -45.28
C TRP A 493 -7.43 -49.62 -43.78
N THR A 494 -6.34 -49.42 -43.05
CA THR A 494 -6.35 -49.21 -41.61
C THR A 494 -5.83 -47.81 -41.32
N MET A 495 -6.54 -47.06 -40.48
CA MET A 495 -6.11 -45.72 -40.08
C MET A 495 -4.90 -45.82 -39.15
N VAL A 496 -3.90 -44.98 -39.39
CA VAL A 496 -2.69 -44.84 -38.60
C VAL A 496 -2.74 -43.51 -37.85
N ASP A 497 -2.40 -43.56 -36.55
CA ASP A 497 -2.31 -42.36 -35.73
C ASP A 497 -1.32 -41.38 -36.36
N SER A 498 -1.83 -40.21 -36.74
CA SER A 498 -1.12 -39.21 -37.52
C SER A 498 -1.22 -37.82 -36.92
N THR A 499 -0.19 -37.02 -37.15
CA THR A 499 -0.06 -35.65 -36.64
C THR A 499 0.09 -34.70 -37.82
N LEU A 500 -0.77 -33.69 -37.85
CA LEU A 500 -0.71 -32.58 -38.81
C LEU A 500 0.29 -31.54 -38.30
N SER A 501 1.17 -31.06 -39.17
CA SER A 501 2.05 -29.93 -38.82
C SER A 501 1.27 -28.61 -38.94
N GLU A 502 1.25 -27.79 -37.88
CA GLU A 502 0.46 -26.54 -37.84
C GLU A 502 1.01 -25.46 -38.80
N ASN A 503 2.28 -25.57 -39.21
CA ASN A 503 2.98 -24.56 -40.01
C ASN A 503 3.52 -25.09 -41.34
N GLU A 504 3.44 -26.40 -41.58
CA GLU A 504 3.91 -27.05 -42.80
C GLU A 504 2.76 -27.85 -43.39
N ASN A 505 2.50 -27.75 -44.70
CA ASN A 505 1.41 -28.48 -45.38
C ASN A 505 1.72 -29.99 -45.48
N ARG A 506 1.93 -30.65 -44.33
CA ARG A 506 2.47 -32.00 -44.17
C ARG A 506 1.75 -32.74 -43.05
N ILE A 507 1.65 -34.06 -43.23
CA ILE A 507 1.15 -35.00 -42.23
C ILE A 507 2.22 -36.04 -41.94
N SER A 508 2.33 -36.48 -40.69
CA SER A 508 3.31 -37.49 -40.28
C SER A 508 2.69 -38.59 -39.41
N ALA A 509 3.24 -39.79 -39.48
CA ALA A 509 2.84 -40.93 -38.66
C ALA A 509 4.05 -41.76 -38.26
N ARG A 510 3.93 -42.46 -37.14
CA ARG A 510 4.85 -43.50 -36.70
C ARG A 510 4.43 -44.81 -37.35
N ILE A 511 5.32 -45.45 -38.08
CA ILE A 511 5.06 -46.70 -38.81
C ILE A 511 6.03 -47.78 -38.33
N THR A 512 5.57 -49.02 -38.40
CA THR A 512 6.33 -50.20 -37.93
C THR A 512 6.60 -51.21 -39.05
N ASN A 513 6.11 -50.95 -40.26
CA ASN A 513 6.25 -51.82 -41.43
C ASN A 513 6.23 -51.00 -42.72
N PHE A 514 6.87 -51.53 -43.76
CA PHE A 514 6.75 -50.97 -45.11
C PHE A 514 5.59 -51.59 -45.87
N SER A 515 4.83 -50.73 -46.54
CA SER A 515 3.60 -51.05 -47.24
C SER A 515 3.15 -49.82 -48.05
N VAL A 516 1.90 -49.79 -48.49
CA VAL A 516 1.29 -48.65 -49.18
C VAL A 516 0.60 -47.73 -48.17
N TYR A 517 0.96 -46.45 -48.19
CA TYR A 517 0.41 -45.41 -47.33
C TYR A 517 -0.21 -44.29 -48.16
N ALA A 518 -1.26 -43.65 -47.63
CA ALA A 518 -1.82 -42.44 -48.21
C ALA A 518 -2.44 -41.54 -47.14
N ALA A 519 -2.44 -40.23 -47.39
CA ALA A 519 -3.21 -39.29 -46.60
C ALA A 519 -4.62 -39.19 -47.17
N LEU A 520 -5.63 -39.63 -46.41
CA LEU A 520 -7.04 -39.65 -46.81
C LEU A 520 -7.87 -38.76 -45.89
N ALA A 521 -8.99 -38.24 -46.40
CA ALA A 521 -9.94 -37.45 -45.64
C ALA A 521 -11.39 -37.91 -45.90
N GLN A 522 -12.26 -37.70 -44.91
CA GLN A 522 -13.70 -37.84 -45.09
C GLN A 522 -14.27 -36.61 -45.81
N PRO A 523 -15.31 -36.72 -46.64
CA PRO A 523 -15.97 -35.56 -47.23
C PRO A 523 -16.65 -34.72 -46.12
N PRO A 524 -16.77 -33.39 -46.30
CA PRO A 524 -17.42 -32.55 -45.30
C PRO A 524 -18.86 -33.00 -45.12
N ALA A 525 -19.32 -33.13 -43.87
CA ALA A 525 -20.72 -33.39 -43.60
C ALA A 525 -21.56 -32.22 -44.13
N ALA A 526 -22.49 -32.48 -45.05
CA ALA A 526 -23.42 -31.47 -45.53
C ALA A 526 -24.30 -31.00 -44.36
N VAL A 527 -24.02 -29.81 -43.83
CA VAL A 527 -24.85 -29.19 -42.79
C VAL A 527 -26.00 -28.45 -43.49
N GLU A 528 -27.20 -29.04 -43.49
CA GLU A 528 -28.42 -28.28 -43.81
C GLU A 528 -28.74 -27.33 -42.66
N LEU A 529 -28.37 -26.05 -42.81
CA LEU A 529 -28.79 -24.98 -41.90
C LEU A 529 -30.23 -24.58 -42.21
N TYR A 530 -31.18 -24.97 -41.36
CA TYR A 530 -32.51 -24.36 -41.32
C TYR A 530 -32.40 -22.98 -40.67
N VAL A 531 -32.56 -21.92 -41.46
CA VAL A 531 -32.67 -20.55 -40.99
C VAL A 531 -34.13 -20.14 -41.05
N ASP A 532 -34.80 -20.09 -39.89
CA ASP A 532 -36.11 -19.43 -39.78
C ASP A 532 -35.91 -17.92 -39.83
N LEU A 533 -36.26 -17.32 -40.98
CA LEU A 533 -36.35 -15.88 -41.14
C LEU A 533 -37.58 -15.39 -40.38
N VAL A 534 -37.38 -14.77 -39.21
CA VAL A 534 -38.43 -14.01 -38.52
C VAL A 534 -38.70 -12.76 -39.35
N SER A 535 -39.85 -12.72 -40.01
CA SER A 535 -40.35 -11.55 -40.72
C SER A 535 -40.68 -10.40 -39.75
N SER A 536 -40.20 -9.22 -40.10
CA SER A 536 -40.38 -7.91 -39.44
C SER A 536 -41.83 -7.54 -39.13
#